data_AF-A0A7C7CTJ0-F1
#
_entry.id   AF-A0A7C7CTJ0-F1
#
_cell.length_a   1.000
_cell.length_b   1.000
_cell.length_c   1.000
_cell.angle_alpha   90.00
_cell.angle_beta   90.00
_cell.angle_gamma   90.00
#
_symmetry.space_group_name_H-M   'P 1'
#
loop_
_entity.id
_entity.type
_entity.pdbx_description
1 polymer ?
#
loop_
_entity_poly.entity_id
_entity_poly.type
_entity_poly.pdbx_seq_one_letter_code
_entity_poly.pdbx_strand_id
1 'polypeptide(L)'
;MTAFDDGLSNAPSPNGQIRSLESGWNVNRTRAAAYRSRPAGTLETIRVVPNPLNVNASNFPGEPNKIVFMDIPAYCTIKIYTEGGDLVKTIEHGSGSGDEIWGGNILDLQTVSDSGQLLVSGIYLAHITDNESRDTAITKFVIIR
;
A
#
# COMPACT_ATOMS: atom_id res chain seq x y z
N MET A 1 -7.31 -12.55 -27.95
CA MET A 1 -7.71 -11.74 -29.10
C MET A 1 -7.76 -10.29 -28.64
N THR A 2 -6.90 -9.45 -29.19
CA THR A 2 -6.98 -7.99 -29.05
C THR A 2 -7.38 -7.43 -30.41
N ALA A 3 -8.10 -6.31 -30.42
CA ALA A 3 -8.39 -5.56 -31.63
C ALA A 3 -7.38 -4.43 -31.72
N PHE A 4 -6.68 -4.35 -32.84
CA PHE A 4 -5.65 -3.35 -33.12
C PHE A 4 -6.13 -2.41 -34.23
N ASP A 5 -6.01 -1.11 -33.97
CA ASP A 5 -6.26 -0.02 -34.91
C ASP A 5 -4.95 0.76 -35.09
N ASP A 6 -4.43 0.84 -36.32
CA ASP A 6 -3.20 1.55 -36.65
C ASP A 6 -3.34 3.08 -36.58
N GLY A 7 -4.57 3.55 -36.42
CA GLY A 7 -4.93 4.93 -36.20
C GLY A 7 -4.92 5.81 -37.43
N LEU A 8 -4.62 5.29 -38.62
CA LEU A 8 -4.54 6.09 -39.85
C LEU A 8 -5.86 6.77 -40.22
N SER A 9 -6.99 6.23 -39.74
CA SER A 9 -8.34 6.79 -39.94
C SER A 9 -8.86 7.62 -38.77
N ASN A 10 -8.07 7.81 -37.70
CA ASN A 10 -8.53 8.51 -36.49
C ASN A 10 -8.44 10.03 -36.63
N ALA A 11 -9.44 10.72 -36.06
CA ALA A 11 -9.38 12.17 -35.93
C ALA A 11 -8.17 12.56 -35.06
N PRO A 12 -7.40 13.61 -35.42
CA PRO A 12 -6.28 14.06 -34.61
C PRO A 12 -6.72 14.41 -33.19
N SER A 13 -5.93 13.98 -32.20
CA SER A 13 -6.07 14.42 -30.81
C SER A 13 -5.91 15.95 -30.72
N PRO A 14 -6.38 16.64 -29.66
CA PRO A 14 -6.22 18.09 -29.50
C PRO A 14 -4.77 18.61 -29.62
N ASN A 15 -3.77 17.73 -29.52
CA ASN A 15 -2.35 18.00 -29.73
C ASN A 15 -1.83 17.64 -31.15
N GLY A 16 -2.72 17.38 -32.11
CA GLY A 16 -2.39 17.06 -33.51
C GLY A 16 -1.80 15.66 -33.74
N GLN A 17 -1.70 14.83 -32.70
CA GLN A 17 -1.14 13.48 -32.82
C GLN A 17 -2.22 12.48 -33.23
N ILE A 18 -1.90 11.65 -34.23
CA ILE A 18 -2.66 10.47 -34.60
C ILE A 18 -2.09 9.30 -33.82
N ARG A 19 -2.94 8.55 -33.11
CA ARG A 19 -2.51 7.46 -32.22
C ARG A 19 -3.16 6.15 -32.66
N SER A 20 -2.36 5.10 -32.70
CA SER A 20 -2.85 3.73 -32.77
C SER A 20 -3.55 3.38 -31.45
N LEU A 21 -4.66 2.65 -31.54
CA LEU A 21 -5.44 2.18 -30.40
C LEU A 21 -5.42 0.65 -30.41
N GLU A 22 -5.03 0.07 -29.29
CA GLU A 22 -5.22 -1.36 -29.04
C GLU A 22 -6.29 -1.52 -27.96
N SER A 23 -7.28 -2.37 -28.21
CA SER A 23 -8.30 -2.72 -27.23
C SER A 23 -8.32 -4.23 -27.00
N GLY A 24 -8.41 -4.61 -25.74
CA GLY A 24 -8.42 -6.02 -25.35
C GLY A 24 -9.00 -6.18 -23.96
N TRP A 25 -9.70 -7.28 -23.73
CA TRP A 25 -10.34 -7.59 -22.45
C TRP A 25 -9.36 -7.57 -21.26
N ASN A 26 -8.09 -7.87 -21.51
CA ASN A 26 -7.00 -7.82 -20.53
C ASN A 26 -6.26 -6.48 -20.48
N VAL A 27 -6.23 -5.74 -21.59
CA VAL A 27 -5.38 -4.55 -21.76
C VAL A 27 -5.95 -3.36 -21.00
N ASN A 28 -7.28 -3.18 -21.04
CA ASN A 28 -7.99 -2.10 -20.34
C ASN A 28 -8.62 -2.55 -19.02
N ARG A 29 -8.20 -3.70 -18.47
CA ARG A 29 -8.79 -4.23 -17.23
C ARG A 29 -8.17 -3.52 -16.03
N THR A 30 -8.96 -2.73 -15.30
CA THR A 30 -8.57 -2.28 -13.97
C THR A 30 -8.51 -3.49 -13.05
N ARG A 31 -7.28 -3.90 -12.68
CA ARG A 31 -7.04 -5.05 -11.78
C ARG A 31 -6.95 -4.65 -10.32
N ALA A 32 -6.85 -3.35 -10.04
CA ALA A 32 -6.84 -2.82 -8.69
C ALA A 32 -8.28 -2.76 -8.14
N ALA A 33 -8.48 -3.28 -6.93
CA ALA A 33 -9.71 -3.04 -6.19
C ALA A 33 -9.78 -1.55 -5.79
N ALA A 34 -10.99 -0.99 -5.79
CA ALA A 34 -11.20 0.34 -5.24
C ALA A 34 -11.25 0.25 -3.72
N TYR A 35 -10.24 0.79 -3.05
CA TYR A 35 -10.25 0.95 -1.60
C TYR A 35 -10.79 2.34 -1.25
N ARG A 36 -11.58 2.41 -0.18
CA ARG A 36 -12.05 3.69 0.35
C ARG A 36 -10.89 4.36 1.09
N SER A 37 -10.24 5.28 0.40
CA SER A 37 -9.19 6.12 0.96
C SER A 37 -9.76 7.09 2.01
N ARG A 38 -9.01 7.31 3.08
CA ARG A 38 -9.34 8.28 4.13
C ARG A 38 -8.63 9.61 3.87
N PRO A 39 -9.16 10.74 4.38
CA PRO A 39 -8.39 11.98 4.41
C PRO A 39 -7.10 11.79 5.23
N ALA A 40 -6.05 12.52 4.88
CA ALA A 40 -4.80 12.55 5.62
C ALA A 40 -5.04 12.86 7.11
N GLY A 41 -4.37 12.11 7.98
CA GLY A 41 -4.45 12.25 9.42
C GLY A 41 -3.31 13.08 10.01
N THR A 42 -3.20 13.03 11.33
CA THR A 42 -2.13 13.68 12.09
C THR A 42 -1.25 12.63 12.77
N LEU A 43 -0.01 12.98 13.09
CA LEU A 43 0.95 12.07 13.73
C LEU A 43 0.49 11.51 15.09
N GLU A 44 -0.39 12.23 15.80
CA GLU A 44 -0.92 11.81 17.10
C GLU A 44 -2.00 10.72 17.00
N THR A 45 -2.69 10.64 15.86
CA THR A 45 -3.84 9.74 15.65
C THR A 45 -3.48 8.42 14.98
N ILE A 46 -2.19 8.21 14.67
CA ILE A 46 -1.73 7.05 13.92
C ILE A 46 -2.02 5.76 14.69
N ARG A 47 -2.67 4.82 14.00
CA ARG A 47 -2.93 3.47 14.53
C ARG A 47 -2.65 2.40 13.50
N VAL A 48 -2.24 1.24 13.99
CA VAL A 48 -2.00 0.03 13.19
C VAL A 48 -3.15 -0.94 13.43
N VAL A 49 -3.75 -1.44 12.35
CA VAL A 49 -4.89 -2.36 12.41
C VAL A 49 -4.63 -3.58 11.52
N PRO A 50 -4.89 -4.80 12.00
CA PRO A 50 -5.24 -5.17 13.38
C PRO A 50 -4.02 -5.09 14.31
N ASN A 51 -4.26 -4.78 15.57
CA ASN A 51 -3.25 -4.89 16.62
C ASN A 51 -3.88 -5.60 17.83
N PRO A 52 -3.53 -6.87 18.11
CA PRO A 52 -2.51 -7.69 17.44
C PRO A 52 -2.96 -8.23 16.07
N LEU A 53 -2.02 -8.42 15.14
CA LEU A 53 -2.23 -9.20 13.92
C LEU A 53 -2.18 -10.68 14.25
N ASN A 54 -3.32 -11.34 14.22
CA ASN A 54 -3.42 -12.80 14.29
C ASN A 54 -3.58 -13.37 12.86
N VAL A 55 -2.61 -14.14 12.39
CA VAL A 55 -2.62 -14.72 11.03
C VAL A 55 -3.73 -15.76 10.83
N ASN A 56 -4.17 -16.40 11.91
CA ASN A 56 -5.21 -17.42 11.91
C ASN A 56 -6.60 -16.78 12.07
N ALA A 57 -6.67 -15.50 12.44
CA ALA A 57 -7.92 -14.77 12.56
C ALA A 57 -8.33 -14.15 11.22
N SER A 58 -9.64 -14.20 10.93
CA SER A 58 -10.21 -13.50 9.78
C SER A 58 -10.45 -12.03 10.12
N ASN A 59 -9.37 -11.25 10.23
CA ASN A 59 -9.45 -9.81 10.51
C ASN A 59 -9.96 -9.02 9.30
N PHE A 60 -9.58 -9.47 8.10
CA PHE A 60 -10.04 -8.94 6.82
C PHE A 60 -10.52 -10.11 5.94
N PRO A 61 -11.83 -10.20 5.65
CA PRO A 61 -12.36 -11.28 4.81
C PRO A 61 -11.74 -11.25 3.40
N GLY A 62 -11.05 -12.33 3.01
CA GLY A 62 -10.43 -12.46 1.69
C GLY A 62 -9.05 -11.81 1.54
N GLU A 63 -8.55 -11.09 2.56
CA GLU A 63 -7.25 -10.42 2.56
C GLU A 63 -6.42 -10.85 3.80
N PRO A 64 -5.88 -12.09 3.80
CA PRO A 64 -5.11 -12.60 4.94
C PRO A 64 -3.77 -11.86 5.08
N ASN A 65 -3.24 -11.77 6.31
CA ASN A 65 -1.96 -11.12 6.59
C ASN A 65 -1.88 -9.69 6.02
N LYS A 66 -2.90 -8.89 6.31
CA LYS A 66 -2.98 -7.49 5.94
C LYS A 66 -2.78 -6.62 7.17
N ILE A 67 -1.86 -5.68 7.08
CA ILE A 67 -1.68 -4.60 8.06
C ILE A 67 -2.07 -3.30 7.39
N VAL A 68 -2.83 -2.46 8.09
CA VAL A 68 -3.22 -1.13 7.62
C VAL A 68 -2.74 -0.10 8.63
N PHE A 69 -1.94 0.84 8.15
CA PHE A 69 -1.61 2.07 8.86
C PHE A 69 -2.73 3.06 8.59
N MET A 70 -3.37 3.57 9.64
CA MET A 70 -4.48 4.51 9.53
C MET A 70 -4.13 5.85 10.18
N ASP A 71 -4.76 6.89 9.64
CA ASP A 71 -4.63 8.28 10.04
C ASP A 71 -3.17 8.78 9.94
N ILE A 72 -2.46 8.30 8.92
CA ILE A 72 -1.12 8.76 8.57
C ILE A 72 -1.15 10.06 7.77
N PRO A 73 -0.08 10.86 7.75
CA PRO A 73 0.05 12.00 6.87
C PRO A 73 0.03 11.61 5.39
N ALA A 74 -0.34 12.57 4.53
CA ALA A 74 -0.44 12.41 3.08
C ALA A 74 0.88 11.94 2.42
N TYR A 75 2.02 12.38 2.97
CA TYR A 75 3.36 12.11 2.47
C TYR A 75 4.27 11.72 3.63
N CYS A 76 4.49 10.42 3.82
CA CYS A 76 5.30 9.95 4.94
C CYS A 76 6.12 8.71 4.58
N THR A 77 7.23 8.53 5.27
CA THR A 77 8.03 7.30 5.20
C THR A 77 7.76 6.46 6.44
N ILE A 78 7.34 5.21 6.26
CA ILE A 78 7.07 4.25 7.33
C ILE A 78 8.21 3.24 7.37
N LYS A 79 8.97 3.22 8.45
CA LYS A 79 10.04 2.24 8.70
C LYS A 79 9.61 1.28 9.80
N ILE A 80 9.60 -0.01 9.49
CA ILE A 80 9.21 -1.06 10.44
C ILE A 80 10.45 -1.75 10.97
N TYR A 81 10.52 -1.89 12.29
CA TYR A 81 11.62 -2.49 13.03
C TYR A 81 11.15 -3.66 13.90
N THR A 82 12.04 -4.61 14.14
CA THR A 82 11.88 -5.63 15.19
C THR A 82 12.11 -5.04 16.58
N GLU A 83 11.80 -5.80 17.64
CA GLU A 83 12.15 -5.43 19.01
C GLU A 83 13.66 -5.29 19.24
N GLY A 84 14.48 -5.95 18.41
CA GLY A 84 15.94 -5.85 18.41
C GLY A 84 16.48 -4.62 17.68
N GLY A 85 15.63 -3.88 16.96
CA GLY A 85 16.02 -2.70 16.20
C GLY A 85 16.44 -2.97 14.74
N ASP A 86 16.27 -4.20 14.25
CA ASP A 86 16.54 -4.53 12.85
C ASP A 86 15.48 -3.94 11.93
N LEU A 87 15.89 -3.32 10.82
CA LEU A 87 14.98 -2.79 9.81
C LEU A 87 14.38 -3.94 9.00
N VAL A 88 13.06 -4.06 9.05
CA VAL A 88 12.29 -5.12 8.39
C VAL A 88 11.80 -4.68 7.02
N LYS A 89 11.21 -3.47 6.95
CA LYS A 89 10.56 -2.95 5.75
C LYS A 89 10.57 -1.43 5.78
N THR A 90 10.76 -0.82 4.61
CA THR A 90 10.52 0.60 4.38
C THR A 90 9.37 0.74 3.40
N ILE A 91 8.42 1.62 3.71
CA ILE A 91 7.26 1.92 2.87
C ILE A 91 7.25 3.44 2.63
N GLU A 92 7.31 3.84 1.37
CA GLU A 92 7.23 5.23 0.95
C GLU A 92 5.78 5.56 0.59
N HIS A 93 5.10 6.32 1.44
CA HIS A 93 3.72 6.72 1.24
C HIS A 93 3.65 8.07 0.52
N GLY A 94 3.06 8.07 -0.68
CA GLY A 94 2.92 9.27 -1.51
C GLY A 94 1.59 9.37 -2.25
N SER A 95 0.58 8.60 -1.85
CA SER A 95 -0.75 8.61 -2.47
C SER A 95 -1.62 9.78 -2.01
N GLY A 96 -1.21 10.51 -0.98
CA GLY A 96 -1.98 11.62 -0.41
C GLY A 96 -3.17 11.16 0.45
N SER A 97 -3.24 9.87 0.77
CA SER A 97 -4.30 9.27 1.58
C SER A 97 -3.92 9.22 3.06
N GLY A 98 -4.91 9.02 3.93
CA GLY A 98 -4.68 8.79 5.37
C GLY A 98 -4.50 7.32 5.71
N ASP A 99 -4.26 6.47 4.72
CA ASP A 99 -4.13 5.03 4.88
C ASP A 99 -3.10 4.44 3.94
N GLU A 100 -2.32 3.50 4.48
CA GLU A 100 -1.31 2.71 3.77
C GLU A 100 -1.48 1.23 4.13
N ILE A 101 -1.43 0.37 3.11
CA ILE A 101 -1.68 -1.07 3.25
C ILE A 101 -0.38 -1.83 3.07
N TRP A 102 -0.02 -2.64 4.06
CA TRP A 102 1.12 -3.54 4.00
C TRP A 102 0.67 -5.01 3.99
N GLY A 103 0.86 -5.67 2.86
CA GLY A 103 0.47 -7.07 2.66
C GLY A 103 -1.03 -7.28 2.46
N GLY A 104 -1.40 -8.49 2.05
CA GLY A 104 -2.78 -8.92 1.83
C GLY A 104 -3.53 -8.20 0.70
N ASN A 105 -2.83 -7.44 -0.16
CA ASN A 105 -3.41 -6.80 -1.35
C ASN A 105 -2.92 -7.52 -2.63
N ILE A 106 -3.40 -7.11 -3.80
CA ILE A 106 -3.08 -7.81 -5.06
C ILE A 106 -1.65 -7.61 -5.55
N LEU A 107 -0.95 -6.58 -5.05
CA LEU A 107 0.44 -6.28 -5.38
C LEU A 107 1.40 -6.96 -4.39
N ASP A 108 0.99 -7.04 -3.12
CA ASP A 108 1.70 -7.64 -2.00
C ASP A 108 0.78 -8.63 -1.29
N LEU A 109 0.85 -9.90 -1.69
CA LEU A 109 -0.05 -10.95 -1.20
C LEU A 109 0.14 -11.27 0.30
N GLN A 110 1.30 -10.93 0.89
CA GLN A 110 1.65 -11.25 2.26
C GLN A 110 2.45 -10.12 2.92
N THR A 111 2.34 -9.98 4.25
CA THR A 111 3.24 -9.14 5.03
C THR A 111 4.63 -9.77 5.09
N VAL A 112 5.56 -9.24 4.30
CA VAL A 112 6.95 -9.71 4.22
C VAL A 112 7.94 -8.56 4.43
N SER A 113 9.15 -8.92 4.86
CA SER A 113 10.29 -7.99 4.88
C SER A 113 10.68 -7.52 3.48
N ASP A 114 11.58 -6.55 3.40
CA ASP A 114 12.16 -6.11 2.12
C ASP A 114 12.89 -7.25 1.38
N SER A 115 13.49 -8.17 2.14
CA SER A 115 14.13 -9.39 1.64
C SER A 115 13.14 -10.51 1.26
N GLY A 116 11.83 -10.28 1.37
CA GLY A 116 10.80 -11.27 1.05
C GLY A 116 10.63 -12.38 2.10
N GLN A 117 11.16 -12.21 3.31
CA GLN A 117 10.99 -13.15 4.40
C GLN A 117 9.66 -12.93 5.12
N LEU A 118 8.99 -14.03 5.45
CA LEU A 118 7.79 -14.02 6.28
C LEU A 118 8.12 -13.57 7.70
N LEU A 119 7.27 -12.70 8.24
CA LEU A 119 7.39 -12.22 9.62
C LEU A 119 7.01 -13.32 10.62
N VAL A 120 7.66 -13.27 11.78
CA VAL A 120 7.43 -14.19 12.91
C VAL A 120 6.59 -13.53 13.98
N SER A 121 6.12 -14.32 14.95
CA SER A 121 5.44 -13.79 16.13
C SER A 121 6.40 -12.92 16.92
N GLY A 122 6.01 -11.68 17.22
CA GLY A 122 6.89 -10.71 17.86
C GLY A 122 6.27 -9.32 17.99
N ILE A 123 7.01 -8.43 18.65
CA ILE A 123 6.65 -7.01 18.78
C ILE A 123 7.41 -6.23 17.72
N TYR A 124 6.70 -5.39 16.99
CA TYR A 124 7.26 -4.56 15.94
C TYR A 124 6.99 -3.08 16.25
N LEU A 125 7.91 -2.24 15.80
CA LEU A 125 7.82 -0.79 15.92
C LEU A 125 7.74 -0.18 14.52
N ALA A 126 6.70 0.60 14.26
CA ALA A 126 6.65 1.46 13.08
C ALA A 126 7.06 2.87 13.47
N HIS A 127 8.11 3.35 12.83
CA HIS A 127 8.57 4.72 12.89
C HIS A 127 8.07 5.44 11.63
N ILE A 128 7.13 6.36 11.81
CA ILE A 128 6.52 7.15 10.75
C ILE A 128 7.19 8.53 10.78
N THR A 129 7.69 8.98 9.64
CA THR A 129 8.25 10.31 9.47
C THR A 129 7.44 11.08 8.43
N ASP A 130 6.93 12.25 8.81
CA ASP A 130 6.27 13.16 7.88
C ASP A 130 7.31 13.83 6.98
N ASN A 131 7.10 13.81 5.67
CA ASN A 131 8.10 14.30 4.72
C ASN A 131 8.13 15.83 4.63
N GLU A 132 7.02 16.50 4.94
CA GLU A 132 6.92 17.96 4.89
C GLU A 132 7.41 18.61 6.18
N SER A 133 6.85 18.19 7.32
CA SER A 133 7.10 18.78 8.64
C SER A 133 8.35 18.22 9.31
N ARG A 134 8.85 17.05 8.86
CA ARG A 134 9.94 16.27 9.48
C ARG A 134 9.66 15.76 10.88
N ASP A 135 8.43 15.89 11.35
CA ASP A 135 7.98 15.34 12.61
C ASP A 135 7.87 13.81 12.52
N THR A 136 8.05 13.14 13.66
CA THR A 136 8.04 11.69 13.74
C THR A 136 7.08 11.15 14.78
N ALA A 137 6.52 9.99 14.50
CA ALA A 137 5.69 9.22 15.43
C ALA A 137 6.14 7.78 15.47
N ILE A 138 6.05 7.17 16.64
CA ILE A 138 6.36 5.75 16.84
C ILE A 138 5.11 5.04 17.33
N THR A 139 4.70 4.00 16.62
CA THR A 139 3.60 3.13 17.02
C THR A 139 4.08 1.69 17.13
N LYS A 140 3.53 0.96 18.09
CA LYS A 140 3.92 -0.43 18.40
C LYS A 140 2.77 -1.35 18.06
N PHE A 141 3.09 -2.47 17.44
CA PHE A 141 2.10 -3.49 17.11
C PHE A 141 2.68 -4.89 17.28
N VAL A 142 1.80 -5.86 17.47
CA VAL A 142 2.18 -7.25 17.72
C VAL A 142 1.73 -8.12 16.57
N ILE A 143 2.58 -9.05 16.15
CA ILE A 143 2.24 -10.12 15.21
C ILE A 143 2.19 -11.43 15.98
N ILE A 144 1.14 -12.21 15.74
CA ILE A 144 0.89 -13.54 16.32
C ILE A 144 0.61 -14.49 15.16
N ARG A 145 1.51 -15.45 14.98
CA ARG A 145 1.45 -16.54 14.00
C ARG A 145 1.06 -17.86 14.65
#